data_AF-A0A0L8BG06-F1
#
_entry.id   AF-A0A0L8BG06-F1
#
_cell.length_a   1.000
_cell.length_b   1.000
_cell.length_c   1.000
_cell.angle_alpha   90.00
_cell.angle_beta   90.00
_cell.angle_gamma   90.00
#
_symmetry.space_group_name_H-M   'P 1'
#
loop_
_entity.id
_entity.type
_entity.pdbx_description
1 polymer ?
#
loop_
_entity_poly.entity_id
_entity_poly.type
_entity_poly.pdbx_seq_one_letter_code
_entity_poly.pdbx_strand_id
1 'polypeptide(L)'
;MPNEAKQRGLLKLMLKLPALRGQLQLLSVKNMPLASLCEAYDEATSMLDRQRRRDPQDTSMVAEYELICLEIEEEVISICLSSAGSESNPL
;
A
#
# COMPACT_ATOMS: atom_id res chain seq x y z
N MET A 1 -16.81 3.81 -4.64
CA MET A 1 -16.94 2.36 -4.94
C MET A 1 -15.70 1.65 -4.39
N PRO A 2 -15.80 0.51 -3.67
CA PRO A 2 -14.65 -0.14 -3.02
C PRO A 2 -13.48 -0.41 -4.00
N ASN A 3 -13.81 -0.76 -5.23
CA ASN A 3 -12.84 -1.06 -6.28
C ASN A 3 -11.97 0.14 -6.74
N GLU A 4 -12.44 1.38 -6.56
CA GLU A 4 -11.68 2.58 -6.95
C GLU A 4 -10.61 2.94 -5.92
N ALA A 5 -10.91 2.84 -4.63
CA ALA A 5 -9.94 3.07 -3.56
C ALA A 5 -8.80 2.06 -3.65
N LYS A 6 -9.15 0.78 -3.83
CA LYS A 6 -8.19 -0.29 -4.11
C LYS A 6 -7.27 0.05 -5.29
N GLN A 7 -7.87 0.48 -6.41
CA GLN A 7 -7.10 0.79 -7.61
C GLN A 7 -6.16 1.98 -7.42
N ARG A 8 -6.60 3.05 -6.75
CA ARG A 8 -5.75 4.21 -6.44
C ARG A 8 -4.61 3.83 -5.50
N GLY A 9 -4.92 3.07 -4.45
CA GLY A 9 -3.93 2.56 -3.51
C GLY A 9 -2.87 1.69 -4.17
N LEU A 10 -3.30 0.77 -5.04
CA LEU A 10 -2.40 -0.05 -5.85
C LEU A 10 -1.47 0.82 -6.70
N LEU A 11 -1.99 1.84 -7.39
CA LEU A 11 -1.17 2.75 -8.20
C LEU A 11 -0.17 3.53 -7.33
N LYS A 12 -0.59 4.02 -6.16
CA LYS A 12 0.29 4.72 -5.22
C LYS A 12 1.41 3.79 -4.71
N LEU A 13 1.07 2.55 -4.31
CA LEU A 13 2.04 1.53 -3.89
C LEU A 13 3.01 1.17 -5.02
N MET A 14 2.54 1.03 -6.26
CA MET A 14 3.41 0.74 -7.40
C MET A 14 4.39 1.88 -7.74
N LEU A 15 4.05 3.13 -7.40
CA LEU A 15 4.97 4.26 -7.51
C LEU A 15 5.97 4.28 -6.36
N LYS A 16 5.53 3.92 -5.15
CA LYS A 16 6.35 3.88 -3.94
C LYS A 16 7.33 2.69 -3.92
N LEU A 17 6.91 1.54 -4.45
CA LEU A 17 7.61 0.25 -4.43
C LEU A 17 7.84 -0.27 -5.87
N PRO A 18 8.63 0.44 -6.69
CA PRO A 18 8.76 0.13 -8.13
C PRO A 18 9.33 -1.27 -8.39
N ALA A 19 10.21 -1.78 -7.51
CA ALA A 19 10.77 -3.12 -7.63
C ALA A 19 9.73 -4.24 -7.48
N LEU A 20 8.61 -3.98 -6.80
CA LEU A 20 7.53 -4.94 -6.56
C LEU A 20 6.35 -4.76 -7.50
N ARG A 21 6.43 -3.84 -8.48
CA ARG A 21 5.33 -3.46 -9.37
C ARG A 21 4.63 -4.66 -10.03
N GLY A 22 5.40 -5.61 -10.56
CA GLY A 22 4.85 -6.81 -11.19
C GLY A 22 4.09 -7.72 -10.22
N GLN A 23 4.64 -7.93 -9.02
CA GLN A 23 4.01 -8.74 -7.98
C GLN A 23 2.74 -8.08 -7.45
N LEU A 24 2.77 -6.76 -7.23
CA LEU A 24 1.60 -5.97 -6.84
C LEU A 24 0.45 -6.11 -7.84
N GLN A 25 0.74 -6.00 -9.14
CA GLN A 25 -0.28 -6.19 -10.18
C GLN A 25 -0.89 -7.59 -10.13
N LEU A 26 -0.05 -8.63 -10.06
CA LEU A 26 -0.49 -10.02 -10.04
C LEU A 26 -1.35 -10.33 -8.80
N LEU A 27 -0.86 -9.94 -7.62
CA LEU A 27 -1.45 -10.30 -6.34
C LEU A 27 -2.70 -9.47 -6.03
N SER A 28 -2.80 -8.22 -6.48
CA SER A 28 -3.97 -7.36 -6.23
C SER A 28 -5.30 -7.92 -6.76
N VAL A 29 -5.24 -8.89 -7.68
CA VAL A 29 -6.42 -9.57 -8.25
C VAL A 29 -6.84 -10.78 -7.41
N LYS A 30 -5.89 -11.44 -6.74
CA LYS A 30 -6.09 -12.77 -6.14
C LYS A 30 -5.94 -12.79 -4.61
N ASN A 31 -5.21 -11.84 -4.04
CA ASN A 31 -4.87 -11.79 -2.63
C ASN A 31 -5.75 -10.73 -1.93
N MET A 32 -6.79 -11.19 -1.23
CA MET A 32 -7.74 -10.33 -0.51
C MET A 32 -7.05 -9.43 0.54
N PRO A 33 -6.13 -9.93 1.39
CA PRO A 33 -5.35 -9.07 2.28
C PRO A 33 -4.64 -7.92 1.55
N LEU A 34 -3.96 -8.21 0.43
CA LEU A 34 -3.29 -7.17 -0.36
C LEU A 34 -4.28 -6.15 -0.94
N ALA A 35 -5.47 -6.59 -1.37
CA ALA A 35 -6.52 -5.69 -1.84
C ALA A 35 -6.97 -4.74 -0.73
N SER A 36 -7.17 -5.24 0.50
CA SER A 36 -7.51 -4.41 1.67
C SER A 36 -6.39 -3.44 2.03
N LEU A 37 -5.12 -3.86 1.96
CA LEU A 37 -3.97 -2.97 2.18
C LEU A 37 -3.88 -1.87 1.12
N CYS A 38 -4.23 -2.15 -0.14
CA CYS A 38 -4.33 -1.11 -1.16
C CYS A 38 -5.39 -0.07 -0.78
N GLU A 39 -6.58 -0.50 -0.37
CA GLU A 39 -7.65 0.42 0.07
C GLU A 39 -7.19 1.28 1.27
N ALA A 40 -6.60 0.65 2.29
CA ALA A 40 -6.07 1.34 3.46
C ALA A 40 -4.96 2.33 3.09
N TYR A 41 -4.08 1.99 2.15
CA TYR A 41 -3.02 2.89 1.69
C TYR A 41 -3.58 4.12 0.96
N ASP A 42 -4.64 3.95 0.15
CA ASP A 42 -5.31 5.08 -0.49
C ASP A 42 -5.89 6.04 0.55
N GLU A 43 -6.51 5.50 1.60
CA GLU A 43 -7.08 6.27 2.70
C GLU A 43 -6.00 7.00 3.51
N ALA A 44 -4.99 6.28 4.01
CA ALA A 44 -3.91 6.83 4.83
C ALA A 44 -3.17 7.97 4.12
N THR A 45 -2.78 7.76 2.85
CA THR A 45 -2.13 8.80 2.05
C THR A 45 -3.05 9.99 1.77
N SER A 46 -4.35 9.76 1.58
CA SER A 46 -5.32 10.85 1.40
C SER A 46 -5.53 11.66 2.70
N MET A 47 -5.49 11.02 3.86
CA MET A 47 -5.56 11.70 5.16
C MET A 47 -4.28 12.49 5.42
N LEU A 48 -3.11 11.91 5.16
CA LEU A 48 -1.82 12.59 5.25
C LEU A 48 -1.77 13.85 4.38
N ASP A 49 -2.20 13.74 3.11
CA ASP A 49 -2.25 14.87 2.18
C ASP A 49 -3.23 15.95 2.66
N ARG A 50 -4.38 15.57 3.21
CA ARG A 50 -5.35 16.52 3.79
C ARG A 50 -4.76 17.22 5.02
N GLN A 51 -4.10 16.48 5.90
CA GLN A 51 -3.49 17.03 7.10
C GLN A 51 -2.38 18.02 6.74
N ARG A 52 -1.48 17.65 5.83
CA ARG A 52 -0.41 18.54 5.33
C ARG A 52 -0.94 19.82 4.69
N ARG A 53 -2.12 19.79 4.08
CA ARG A 53 -2.77 20.99 3.51
C ARG A 53 -3.50 21.83 4.57
N ARG A 54 -4.05 21.18 5.60
CA ARG A 54 -4.83 21.83 6.65
C ARG A 54 -3.93 22.52 7.67
N ASP A 55 -2.93 21.81 8.17
CA ASP A 55 -2.00 22.30 9.18
C ASP A 55 -0.62 21.65 8.99
N PRO A 56 0.26 22.27 8.18
CA PRO A 56 1.62 21.77 7.98
C PRO A 56 2.49 21.80 9.25
N GLN A 57 2.10 22.55 10.28
CA GLN A 57 2.88 22.69 11.51
C GLN A 57 2.52 21.64 12.56
N ASP A 58 1.42 20.91 12.38
CA ASP A 58 1.06 19.75 13.19
C ASP A 58 1.91 18.54 12.79
N THR A 59 3.20 18.61 13.14
CA THR A 59 4.18 17.57 12.84
C THR A 59 3.87 16.26 13.54
N SER A 60 3.12 16.29 14.66
CA SER A 60 2.73 15.10 15.40
C SER A 60 1.72 14.27 14.61
N MET A 61 0.65 14.90 14.13
CA MET A 61 -0.38 14.22 13.34
C MET A 61 0.16 13.77 11.97
N VAL A 62 1.04 14.57 11.36
CA VAL A 62 1.72 14.17 10.12
C VAL A 62 2.57 12.93 10.34
N ALA A 63 3.37 12.88 11.42
CA ALA A 63 4.21 11.72 11.73
C ALA A 63 3.38 10.46 12.00
N GLU A 64 2.21 10.58 12.62
CA GLU A 64 1.29 9.46 12.85
C GLU A 64 0.78 8.86 11.54
N TYR A 65 0.33 9.69 10.59
CA TYR A 65 -0.07 9.19 9.27
C TYR A 65 1.09 8.64 8.44
N GLU A 66 2.29 9.20 8.59
CA GLU A 66 3.49 8.67 7.94
C GLU A 66 3.84 7.27 8.49
N LEU A 67 3.71 7.06 9.80
CA LEU A 67 3.91 5.75 10.42
C LEU A 67 2.90 4.73 9.89
N ILE A 68 1.62 5.09 9.81
CA ILE A 68 0.58 4.21 9.25
C ILE A 68 0.91 3.84 7.79
N CYS A 69 1.36 4.80 6.98
CA CYS A 69 1.77 4.52 5.60
C CYS A 69 2.95 3.54 5.55
N LEU A 70 3.94 3.71 6.44
CA LEU A 70 5.10 2.83 6.53
C LEU A 70 4.71 1.40 6.93
N GLU A 71 3.86 1.24 7.95
CA GLU A 71 3.39 -0.07 8.40
C GLU A 71 2.66 -0.84 7.28
N ILE A 72 1.81 -0.14 6.51
CA ILE A 72 1.13 -0.72 5.35
C ILE A 72 2.15 -1.12 4.27
N GLU A 73 3.15 -0.27 3.99
CA GLU A 73 4.20 -0.56 3.02
C GLU A 73 4.99 -1.82 3.40
N GLU A 74 5.36 -1.97 4.68
CA GLU A 74 6.08 -3.13 5.19
C GLU A 74 5.26 -4.42 5.06
N GLU A 75 3.97 -4.38 5.39
CA GLU A 75 3.10 -5.55 5.26
C GLU A 75 2.91 -5.96 3.79
N VAL A 76 2.75 -4.97 2.90
CA VAL A 76 2.70 -5.20 1.44
C VAL A 76 3.98 -5.85 0.94
N ILE A 77 5.14 -5.37 1.37
CA ILE A 77 6.45 -5.96 1.01
C ILE A 77 6.51 -7.42 1.47
N SER A 78 6.11 -7.69 2.72
CA SER A 78 6.11 -9.04 3.28
C SER A 78 5.25 -10.01 2.46
N ILE A 79 4.04 -9.58 2.06
CA ILE A 79 3.13 -10.38 1.22
C ILE A 79 3.76 -10.65 -0.16
N CYS A 80 4.32 -9.63 -0.79
CA CYS A 80 4.98 -9.76 -2.09
C CYS A 80 6.14 -10.77 -2.04
N LEU A 81 7.06 -10.61 -1.08
CA LEU A 81 8.23 -11.49 -0.95
C LEU A 81 7.85 -12.93 -0.61
N SER A 82 6.83 -13.13 0.24
CA SER A 82 6.32 -14.48 0.57
C SER A 82 5.69 -15.18 -0.63
N SER A 83 5.09 -14.41 -1.54
CA SER A 83 4.48 -14.93 -2.77
C SER A 83 5.54 -15.32 -3.81
N ALA A 84 6.65 -14.57 -3.90
CA ALA A 84 7.75 -14.89 -4.82
C ALA A 84 8.49 -16.18 -4.47
N GLY A 85 8.57 -16.54 -3.18
CA GLY A 85 9.16 -17.81 -2.72
C GLY A 85 8.31 -19.05 -3.01
N SER A 86 7.01 -18.87 -3.28
CA SER A 86 6.06 -19.97 -3.45
C SER A 86 5.96 -20.50 -4.89
N GLU A 87 6.51 -19.78 -5.89
CA GLU A 87 6.55 -20.23 -7.29
C GLU A 87 7.78 -21.10 -7.63
N SER A 88 8.65 -21.40 -6.66
CA SER A 88 9.87 -22.19 -6.85
C SER A 88 9.66 -23.69 -6.58
N ASN A 89 8.65 -24.34 -7.17
CA ASN A 89 8.64 -25.80 -7.28
C ASN A 89 7.73 -26.35 -8.40
N PRO A 90 8.24 -26.55 -9.62
CA PRO A 90 7.70 -27.55 -10.52
C PRO A 90 8.49 -28.86 -10.30
N LEU A 91 7.86 -29.83 -9.62
CA LEU A 91 8.19 -31.25 -9.76
C LEU A 91 7.11 -31.90 -10.63
#